data_AF-A0A9Q3PXQ4-F1
#
_entry.id   AF-A0A9Q3PXQ4-F1
#
_cell.length_a   1.000
_cell.length_b   1.000
_cell.length_c   1.000
_cell.angle_alpha   90.00
_cell.angle_beta   90.00
_cell.angle_gamma   90.00
#
_symmetry.space_group_name_H-M   'P 1'
#
loop_
_entity.id
_entity.type
_entity.pdbx_description
1 polymer ?
#
loop_
_entity_poly.entity_id
_entity_poly.type
_entity_poly.pdbx_seq_one_letter_code
_entity_poly.pdbx_strand_id
1 'polypeptide(L)'
;MLPHYQRMMNTILPTEFSEGWLIIYIDDIIICSDSWSLHLERLARVLHKVAEVNMKISLKKCNFGFEELKALGHVVSGLSLGIDKNKVAAVLLKPIPQNKKEMMSFLGFASYYRQHLKDFAILAKSLYRICDQQTVFEMTQERIKAYEKIKKALTEAPLLLMPDWNVPFKLYIDACGDGLGEALHQVQIINDKPTEGPVCYISRQMKPTEARYGASQMECLCLVWALEKLHYYLDGSVFEVITDCNAVKSLLNMKSPNRHMLRWQIAIQEYRGNITIVHKAGNIHKNADGLSRWALANTTDNPAYVPLEAEPQILIEGMNITDIGTEFFEELRELISRTRIAIS
;
A
#
# COMPACT_ATOMS: atom_id res chain seq x y z
N MET A 1 -4.57 -11.34 -15.57
CA MET A 1 -6.02 -11.37 -15.22
C MET A 1 -6.51 -10.13 -14.42
N LEU A 2 -5.81 -9.67 -13.37
CA LEU A 2 -6.21 -8.53 -12.50
C LEU A 2 -6.45 -7.16 -13.21
N PRO A 3 -5.65 -6.75 -14.23
CA PRO A 3 -5.86 -5.44 -14.88
C PRO A 3 -7.13 -5.38 -15.72
N HIS A 4 -7.61 -6.53 -16.22
CA HIS A 4 -8.74 -6.57 -17.14
C HIS A 4 -10.07 -6.29 -16.43
N TYR A 5 -10.28 -6.85 -15.23
CA TYR A 5 -11.49 -6.60 -14.46
C TYR A 5 -11.58 -5.14 -14.00
N GLN A 6 -10.49 -4.58 -13.48
CA GLN A 6 -10.47 -3.16 -13.08
C GLN A 6 -10.70 -2.22 -14.28
N ARG A 7 -10.06 -2.48 -15.44
CA ARG A 7 -10.32 -1.68 -16.67
C ARG A 7 -11.75 -1.82 -17.15
N MET A 8 -12.31 -3.04 -17.12
CA MET A 8 -13.70 -3.30 -17.45
C MET A 8 -14.62 -2.49 -16.53
N MET A 9 -14.37 -2.53 -15.22
CA MET A 9 -15.17 -1.81 -14.24
C MET A 9 -15.05 -0.28 -14.35
N ASN A 10 -13.84 0.23 -14.62
CA ASN A 10 -13.62 1.64 -14.95
C ASN A 10 -14.35 2.06 -16.24
N THR A 11 -14.59 1.13 -17.18
CA THR A 11 -15.34 1.37 -18.41
C THR A 11 -16.86 1.33 -18.19
N ILE A 12 -17.33 0.47 -17.27
CA ILE A 12 -18.76 0.31 -16.95
C ILE A 12 -19.25 1.45 -16.04
N LEU A 13 -18.44 1.84 -15.04
CA LEU A 13 -18.78 2.82 -14.01
C LEU A 13 -17.88 4.08 -14.04
N PRO A 14 -17.56 4.68 -15.21
CA PRO A 14 -16.60 5.77 -15.31
C PRO A 14 -17.07 7.03 -14.59
N THR A 15 -18.37 7.32 -14.69
CA THR A 15 -18.98 8.52 -14.11
C THR A 15 -19.01 8.42 -12.59
N GLU A 16 -19.43 7.27 -12.05
CA GLU A 16 -19.54 7.01 -10.62
C GLU A 16 -18.15 7.01 -9.95
N PHE A 17 -17.13 6.50 -10.66
CA PHE A 17 -15.73 6.61 -10.24
C PHE A 17 -15.25 8.07 -10.23
N SER A 18 -15.54 8.84 -11.29
CA SER A 18 -15.16 10.26 -11.38
C SER A 18 -15.82 11.15 -10.34
N GLU A 19 -17.04 10.80 -9.92
CA GLU A 19 -17.79 11.51 -8.88
C GLU A 19 -17.28 11.20 -7.46
N GLY A 20 -16.31 10.28 -7.31
CA GLY A 20 -15.53 10.07 -6.08
C GLY A 20 -16.25 9.32 -4.95
N TRP A 21 -17.47 8.82 -5.19
CA TRP A 21 -18.25 8.09 -4.18
C TRP A 21 -18.33 6.58 -4.41
N LEU A 22 -17.82 6.10 -5.55
CA LEU A 22 -17.74 4.68 -5.89
C LEU A 22 -16.28 4.22 -5.86
N ILE A 23 -15.99 3.17 -5.10
CA ILE A 23 -14.68 2.53 -5.06
C ILE A 23 -14.83 1.11 -5.59
N ILE A 24 -13.92 0.71 -6.47
CA ILE A 24 -13.87 -0.63 -7.03
C ILE A 24 -12.52 -1.23 -6.64
N TYR A 25 -12.55 -2.34 -5.91
CA TYR A 25 -11.36 -3.05 -5.46
C TYR A 25 -11.44 -4.51 -5.88
N ILE A 26 -10.65 -4.88 -6.89
CA ILE A 26 -10.67 -6.23 -7.47
C ILE A 26 -12.12 -6.59 -7.81
N ASP A 27 -12.76 -7.49 -7.08
CA ASP A 27 -14.12 -7.98 -7.35
C ASP A 27 -15.22 -7.22 -6.56
N ASP A 28 -14.84 -6.31 -5.65
CA ASP A 28 -15.75 -5.62 -4.75
C ASP A 28 -16.12 -4.22 -5.24
N ILE A 29 -17.42 -3.90 -5.22
CA ILE A 29 -17.95 -2.56 -5.48
C ILE A 29 -18.42 -1.95 -4.16
N ILE A 30 -17.86 -0.79 -3.81
CA ILE A 30 -18.10 -0.10 -2.54
C ILE A 30 -18.74 1.25 -2.86
N ILE A 31 -19.91 1.49 -2.27
CA ILE A 31 -20.71 2.69 -2.53
C ILE A 31 -20.72 3.53 -1.25
N CYS A 32 -20.35 4.80 -1.37
CA CYS A 32 -20.25 5.73 -0.24
C CYS A 32 -21.31 6.82 -0.37
N SER A 33 -21.90 7.29 0.73
CA SER A 33 -22.94 8.33 0.69
C SER A 33 -23.06 9.07 2.01
N ASP A 34 -23.40 10.36 1.94
CA ASP A 34 -23.53 11.24 3.11
C ASP A 34 -24.93 11.18 3.76
N SER A 35 -25.87 10.49 3.10
CA SER A 35 -27.22 10.25 3.61
C SER A 35 -27.80 8.95 3.06
N TRP A 36 -28.77 8.38 3.77
CA TRP A 36 -29.44 7.15 3.35
C TRP A 36 -30.19 7.29 2.03
N SER A 37 -30.85 8.44 1.81
CA SER A 37 -31.57 8.71 0.56
C SER A 37 -30.62 8.74 -0.64
N LEU A 38 -29.47 9.42 -0.50
CA LEU A 38 -28.43 9.46 -1.53
C LEU A 38 -27.79 8.08 -1.74
N HIS A 39 -27.67 7.28 -0.68
CA HIS A 39 -27.15 5.91 -0.76
C HIS A 39 -28.02 4.99 -1.61
N LEU A 40 -29.34 5.07 -1.44
CA LEU A 40 -30.28 4.29 -2.24
C LEU A 40 -30.23 4.70 -3.72
N GLU A 41 -30.11 5.99 -4.01
CA GLU A 41 -29.95 6.49 -5.38
C GLU A 41 -28.66 5.97 -6.03
N ARG A 42 -27.52 6.10 -5.34
CA ARG A 42 -26.21 5.62 -5.81
C ARG A 42 -26.20 4.10 -5.99
N LEU A 43 -26.79 3.36 -5.04
CA LEU A 43 -26.94 1.90 -5.13
C LEU A 43 -27.77 1.49 -6.34
N ALA A 44 -28.92 2.12 -6.55
CA ALA A 44 -29.77 1.85 -7.71
C ALA A 44 -29.01 2.11 -9.02
N ARG A 45 -28.28 3.23 -9.12
CA ARG A 45 -27.48 3.60 -10.28
C ARG A 45 -26.42 2.55 -10.61
N VAL A 46 -25.68 2.07 -9.61
CA VAL A 46 -24.70 0.99 -9.79
C VAL A 46 -25.36 -0.30 -10.24
N LEU A 47 -26.42 -0.76 -9.54
CA LEU A 47 -27.11 -2.01 -9.87
C LEU A 47 -27.71 -1.99 -11.28
N HIS A 48 -28.25 -0.85 -11.73
CA HIS A 48 -28.75 -0.68 -13.09
C HIS A 48 -27.64 -0.86 -14.13
N LYS A 49 -26.51 -0.17 -13.98
CA LYS A 49 -25.38 -0.30 -14.92
C LYS A 49 -24.80 -1.71 -14.94
N VAL A 50 -24.68 -2.35 -13.78
CA VAL A 50 -24.22 -3.73 -13.67
C VAL A 50 -25.17 -4.70 -14.38
N ALA A 51 -26.49 -4.47 -14.28
CA ALA A 51 -27.49 -5.26 -14.98
C ALA A 51 -27.45 -5.05 -16.51
N GLU A 52 -27.28 -3.82 -16.99
CA GLU A 52 -27.18 -3.49 -18.42
C GLU A 52 -26.05 -4.23 -19.13
N VAL A 53 -24.92 -4.43 -18.43
CA VAL A 53 -23.75 -5.13 -18.97
C VAL A 53 -23.76 -6.63 -18.68
N ASN A 54 -24.88 -7.18 -18.20
CA ASN A 54 -25.06 -8.59 -17.85
C ASN A 54 -24.04 -9.12 -16.82
N MET A 55 -23.48 -8.26 -15.98
CA MET A 55 -22.57 -8.69 -14.93
C MET A 55 -23.38 -9.24 -13.73
N LYS A 56 -22.97 -10.40 -13.23
CA LYS A 56 -23.68 -11.11 -12.16
C LYS A 56 -23.10 -10.76 -10.80
N ILE A 57 -23.96 -10.27 -9.90
CA ILE A 57 -23.61 -10.04 -8.49
C ILE A 57 -24.14 -11.22 -7.65
N SER A 58 -23.27 -11.81 -6.82
CA SER A 58 -23.68 -12.81 -5.84
C SER A 58 -24.30 -12.15 -4.61
N LEU A 59 -25.63 -12.05 -4.56
CA LEU A 59 -26.37 -11.47 -3.43
C LEU A 59 -25.98 -12.06 -2.07
N LYS A 60 -25.65 -13.36 -1.99
CA LYS A 60 -25.19 -14.03 -0.75
C LYS A 60 -23.88 -13.47 -0.19
N LYS A 61 -23.11 -12.73 -1.00
CA LYS A 61 -21.83 -12.11 -0.62
C LYS A 61 -21.94 -10.59 -0.47
N CYS A 62 -23.11 -10.00 -0.74
CA CYS A 62 -23.32 -8.56 -0.63
C CYS A 62 -23.69 -8.15 0.79
N ASN A 63 -23.22 -6.95 1.16
CA ASN A 63 -23.45 -6.33 2.45
C ASN A 63 -24.03 -4.92 2.17
N PHE A 64 -25.19 -4.58 2.74
CA PHE A 64 -25.88 -3.31 2.48
C PHE A 64 -26.19 -2.52 3.75
N GLY A 65 -26.20 -1.20 3.64
CA GLY A 65 -26.80 -0.29 4.62
C GLY A 65 -26.13 -0.22 5.98
N PHE A 66 -24.80 -0.23 5.98
CA PHE A 66 -24.01 0.03 7.17
C PHE A 66 -23.80 1.53 7.34
N GLU A 67 -24.06 2.06 8.54
CA GLU A 67 -23.66 3.43 8.91
C GLU A 67 -22.13 3.56 8.87
N GLU A 68 -21.42 2.48 9.23
CA GLU A 68 -19.97 2.38 9.30
C GLU A 68 -19.56 0.95 8.93
N LEU A 69 -18.54 0.80 8.07
CA LEU A 69 -18.12 -0.52 7.66
C LEU A 69 -16.98 -1.00 8.57
N LYS A 70 -17.26 -2.01 9.39
CA LYS A 70 -16.24 -2.61 10.27
C LYS A 70 -15.26 -3.45 9.46
N ALA A 71 -14.13 -2.85 9.11
CA ALA A 71 -12.94 -3.58 8.75
C ALA A 71 -12.09 -3.78 10.02
N LEU A 72 -11.93 -5.04 10.47
CA LEU A 72 -10.99 -5.42 11.55
C LEU A 72 -11.13 -4.65 12.87
N GLY A 73 -12.36 -4.38 13.32
CA GLY A 73 -12.60 -3.80 14.65
C GLY A 73 -12.51 -2.27 14.73
N HIS A 74 -12.30 -1.58 13.60
CA HIS A 74 -12.40 -0.13 13.52
C HIS A 74 -13.61 0.31 12.70
N VAL A 75 -14.26 1.36 13.20
CA VAL A 75 -15.39 2.06 12.59
C VAL A 75 -14.83 3.03 11.55
N VAL A 76 -15.21 2.87 10.27
CA VAL A 76 -14.77 3.79 9.22
C VAL A 76 -15.86 4.10 8.20
N SER A 77 -15.96 5.38 7.84
CA SER A 77 -16.86 5.92 6.83
C SER A 77 -16.33 5.68 5.41
N GLY A 78 -17.13 5.03 4.56
CA GLY A 78 -17.13 5.05 3.09
C GLY A 78 -15.80 4.98 2.33
N LEU A 79 -15.02 6.07 2.29
CA LEU A 79 -13.86 6.23 1.41
C LEU A 79 -12.64 5.35 1.75
N SER A 80 -12.63 4.73 2.93
CA SER A 80 -11.42 4.19 3.53
C SER A 80 -11.22 2.68 3.32
N LEU A 81 -12.21 1.98 2.77
CA LEU A 81 -12.33 0.52 2.94
C LEU A 81 -11.18 -0.33 2.38
N GLY A 82 -10.58 0.04 1.25
CA GLY A 82 -9.42 -0.67 0.68
C GLY A 82 -8.08 -0.05 1.07
N ILE A 83 -8.14 1.20 1.52
CA ILE A 83 -7.01 2.11 1.63
C ILE A 83 -6.48 2.13 3.08
N ASP A 84 -7.33 1.94 4.10
CA ASP A 84 -6.97 2.11 5.51
C ASP A 84 -6.08 0.97 6.06
N LYS A 85 -6.34 -0.28 5.65
CA LYS A 85 -5.61 -1.45 6.17
C LYS A 85 -4.11 -1.41 5.88
N ASN A 86 -3.71 -0.74 4.79
CA ASN A 86 -2.33 -0.75 4.29
C ASN A 86 -1.61 0.58 4.53
N LYS A 87 -2.36 1.68 4.70
CA LYS A 87 -1.79 3.03 4.72
C LYS A 87 -0.77 3.24 5.83
N VAL A 88 -0.96 2.62 6.99
CA VAL A 88 -0.09 2.84 8.14
C VAL A 88 0.18 1.58 8.94
N ALA A 89 -0.10 0.41 8.33
CA ALA A 89 0.15 -0.90 8.94
C ALA A 89 1.56 -0.99 9.52
N ALA A 90 2.53 -0.48 8.75
CA ALA A 90 3.95 -0.39 9.12
C ALA A 90 4.22 0.25 10.48
N VAL A 91 3.30 1.05 11.00
CA VAL A 91 3.35 1.73 12.31
C VAL A 91 2.31 1.14 13.28
N LEU A 92 1.06 0.92 12.82
CA LEU A 92 -0.03 0.38 13.64
C LEU A 92 0.29 -0.99 14.24
N LEU A 93 0.84 -1.87 13.43
CA LEU A 93 1.12 -3.27 13.80
C LEU A 93 2.46 -3.43 14.50
N LYS A 94 3.21 -2.35 14.75
CA LYS A 94 4.49 -2.46 15.45
C LYS A 94 4.25 -2.88 16.90
N PRO A 95 4.96 -3.92 17.39
CA PRO A 95 4.94 -4.25 18.79
C PRO A 95 5.60 -3.13 19.59
N ILE A 96 5.40 -3.13 20.91
CA ILE A 96 6.14 -2.22 21.80
C ILE A 96 7.65 -2.52 21.66
N PRO A 97 8.52 -1.49 21.54
CA PRO A 97 9.97 -1.71 21.46
C PRO A 97 10.50 -2.52 22.64
N GLN A 98 11.33 -3.52 22.36
CA GLN A 98 11.91 -4.41 23.37
C GLN A 98 13.34 -4.02 23.76
N ASN A 99 13.95 -3.09 23.03
CA ASN A 99 15.31 -2.63 23.28
C ASN A 99 15.54 -1.18 22.80
N LYS A 100 16.70 -0.62 23.17
CA LYS A 100 17.09 0.76 22.82
C LYS A 100 17.18 0.98 21.31
N LYS A 101 17.63 -0.01 20.53
CA LYS A 101 17.77 0.09 19.06
C LYS A 101 16.41 0.31 18.41
N GLU A 102 15.42 -0.50 18.77
CA GLU A 102 14.04 -0.40 18.28
C GLU A 102 13.39 0.94 18.71
N MET A 103 13.58 1.36 19.97
CA MET A 103 13.06 2.64 20.44
C MET A 103 13.68 3.83 19.69
N MET A 104 14.99 3.81 19.43
CA MET A 104 15.66 4.85 18.65
C MET A 104 15.16 4.89 17.20
N SER A 105 14.92 3.73 16.60
CA SER A 105 14.34 3.63 15.25
C SER A 105 12.93 4.22 15.21
N PHE A 106 12.08 3.88 16.18
CA PHE A 106 10.75 4.49 16.33
C PHE A 106 10.81 6.01 16.52
N LEU A 107 11.67 6.49 17.41
CA LEU A 107 11.81 7.93 17.67
C LEU A 107 12.40 8.67 16.48
N GLY A 108 13.32 8.03 15.72
CA GLY A 108 13.83 8.55 14.45
C GLY A 108 12.69 8.78 13.46
N PHE A 109 11.89 7.76 13.21
CA PHE A 109 10.68 7.81 12.38
C PHE A 109 9.72 8.90 12.85
N ALA A 110 9.28 8.84 14.11
CA ALA A 110 8.30 9.77 14.66
C ALA A 110 8.80 11.23 14.66
N SER A 111 10.11 11.44 14.88
CA SER A 111 10.70 12.78 14.89
C SER A 111 10.65 13.48 13.54
N TYR A 112 10.59 12.73 12.43
CA TYR A 112 10.40 13.30 11.10
C TYR A 112 9.06 14.05 11.03
N TYR A 113 8.01 13.49 11.63
CA TYR A 113 6.65 14.05 11.64
C TYR A 113 6.37 14.97 12.83
N ARG A 114 7.38 15.33 13.64
CA ARG A 114 7.21 16.08 14.90
C ARG A 114 6.41 17.38 14.76
N GLN A 115 6.47 18.05 13.60
CA GLN A 115 5.74 19.30 13.35
C GLN A 115 4.22 19.11 13.30
N HIS A 116 3.77 17.89 13.02
CA HIS A 116 2.36 17.50 12.96
C HIS A 116 1.91 16.78 14.24
N LEU A 117 2.85 16.37 15.09
CA LEU A 117 2.59 15.68 16.35
C LEU A 117 2.53 16.70 17.50
N LYS A 118 1.30 17.04 17.91
CA LYS A 118 1.09 17.95 19.04
C LYS A 118 1.79 17.42 20.30
N ASP A 119 2.49 18.30 21.00
CA ASP A 119 3.22 18.02 22.24
C ASP A 119 4.27 16.90 22.11
N PHE A 120 4.80 16.65 20.90
CA PHE A 120 5.77 15.59 20.65
C PHE A 120 6.97 15.62 21.61
N ALA A 121 7.54 16.80 21.87
CA ALA A 121 8.68 16.93 22.77
C ALA A 121 8.36 16.48 24.21
N ILE A 122 7.13 16.71 24.68
CA ILE A 122 6.66 16.29 26.00
C ILE A 122 6.45 14.78 26.02
N LEU A 123 5.76 14.24 25.01
CA LEU A 123 5.46 12.81 24.89
C LEU A 123 6.74 11.98 24.74
N ALA A 124 7.65 12.40 23.88
CA ALA A 124 8.87 11.68 23.57
C ALA A 124 9.96 11.82 24.65
N LYS A 125 9.82 12.74 25.62
CA LYS A 125 10.85 13.02 26.63
C LYS A 125 11.26 11.77 27.41
N SER A 126 10.29 11.01 27.91
CA SER A 126 10.54 9.79 28.69
C SER A 126 11.07 8.64 27.84
N LEU A 127 10.76 8.65 26.53
CA LEU A 127 11.23 7.70 25.53
C LEU A 127 12.67 8.00 25.08
N TYR A 128 13.06 9.26 24.90
CA TYR A 128 14.46 9.62 24.63
C TYR A 128 15.36 9.25 25.82
N ARG A 129 14.89 9.45 27.05
CA ARG A 129 15.65 9.13 28.27
C ARG A 129 15.99 7.63 28.40
N ILE A 130 15.16 6.71 27.90
CA ILE A 130 15.49 5.27 27.93
C ILE A 130 16.51 4.86 26.88
N CYS A 131 16.75 5.69 25.88
CA CYS A 131 17.77 5.45 24.87
C CYS A 131 19.18 5.81 25.38
N ASP A 132 19.30 6.58 26.46
CA ASP A 132 20.59 6.92 27.07
C ASP A 132 21.34 5.67 27.52
N GLN A 133 22.66 5.62 27.27
CA GLN A 133 23.48 4.44 27.59
C GLN A 133 23.39 4.02 29.06
N GLN A 134 23.33 5.00 29.97
CA GLN A 134 23.30 4.78 31.43
C GLN A 134 21.91 4.41 31.97
N THR A 135 20.84 4.54 31.17
CA THR A 135 19.48 4.22 31.62
C THR A 135 19.13 2.76 31.33
N VAL A 136 18.56 2.05 32.30
CA VAL A 136 18.02 0.70 32.08
C VAL A 136 16.82 0.77 31.13
N PHE A 137 16.77 -0.14 30.16
CA PHE A 137 15.64 -0.20 29.25
C PHE A 137 14.43 -0.82 29.96
N GLU A 138 13.43 0.00 30.23
CA GLU A 138 12.21 -0.42 30.92
C GLU A 138 11.00 0.32 30.32
N MET A 139 10.02 -0.42 29.81
CA MET A 139 8.77 0.16 29.31
C MET A 139 7.76 0.32 30.46
N THR A 140 7.95 1.36 31.27
CA THR A 140 7.00 1.72 32.34
C THR A 140 5.64 2.10 31.76
N GLN A 141 4.59 2.07 32.59
CA GLN A 141 3.24 2.46 32.15
C GLN A 141 3.17 3.87 31.54
N GLU A 142 3.98 4.80 32.04
CA GLU A 142 4.12 6.14 31.46
C GLU A 142 4.67 6.09 30.03
N ARG A 143 5.74 5.32 29.82
CA ARG A 143 6.41 5.18 28.51
C ARG A 143 5.53 4.43 27.51
N ILE A 144 4.82 3.39 27.94
CA ILE A 144 3.84 2.69 27.10
C ILE A 144 2.74 3.65 26.65
N LYS A 145 2.18 4.45 27.58
CA LYS A 145 1.17 5.47 27.23
C LYS A 145 1.72 6.52 26.26
N ALA A 146 2.96 6.96 26.44
CA ALA A 146 3.60 7.90 25.53
C ALA A 146 3.81 7.30 24.13
N TYR A 147 4.32 6.08 24.06
CA TYR A 147 4.50 5.32 22.83
C TYR A 147 3.17 5.16 22.07
N GLU A 148 2.13 4.68 22.74
CA GLU A 148 0.80 4.46 22.15
C GLU A 148 0.17 5.77 21.66
N LYS A 149 0.35 6.89 22.39
CA LYS A 149 -0.12 8.21 21.93
C LYS A 149 0.58 8.67 20.65
N ILE A 150 1.91 8.50 20.57
CA ILE A 150 2.66 8.85 19.36
C ILE A 150 2.26 7.93 18.21
N LYS A 151 2.15 6.62 18.45
CA LYS A 151 1.71 5.63 17.45
C LYS A 151 0.32 5.97 16.91
N LYS A 152 -0.64 6.29 17.78
CA LYS A 152 -1.98 6.71 17.42
C LYS A 152 -1.96 7.98 16.56
N ALA A 153 -1.23 9.01 16.99
CA ALA A 153 -1.12 10.26 16.22
C ALA A 153 -0.42 10.08 14.85
N LEU A 154 0.47 9.10 14.71
CA LEU A 154 1.12 8.76 13.44
C LEU A 154 0.20 8.04 12.44
N THR A 155 -0.93 7.53 12.91
CA THR A 155 -1.82 6.62 12.18
C THR A 155 -3.22 7.20 11.98
N GLU A 156 -3.46 8.41 12.48
CA GLU A 156 -4.75 9.11 12.42
C GLU A 156 -4.64 10.45 11.67
N ALA A 157 -5.78 10.96 11.23
CA ALA A 157 -5.90 12.33 10.76
C ALA A 157 -5.57 13.32 11.91
N PRO A 158 -4.96 14.49 11.62
CA PRO A 158 -4.74 15.09 10.31
C PRO A 158 -3.38 14.77 9.68
N LEU A 159 -2.59 13.84 10.25
CA LEU A 159 -1.24 13.61 9.74
C LEU A 159 -1.25 12.99 8.34
N LEU A 160 -2.10 11.99 8.13
CA LEU A 160 -2.19 11.29 6.84
C LEU A 160 -2.97 12.13 5.84
N LEU A 161 -2.33 12.40 4.71
CA LEU A 161 -2.95 13.08 3.59
C LEU A 161 -3.84 12.11 2.80
N MET A 162 -5.00 12.63 2.38
CA MET A 162 -5.78 11.95 1.35
C MET A 162 -5.06 12.11 0.01
N PRO A 163 -4.85 11.04 -0.75
CA PRO A 163 -4.16 11.13 -2.03
C PRO A 163 -4.91 12.04 -3.00
N ASP A 164 -4.20 12.97 -3.64
CA ASP A 164 -4.69 13.77 -4.77
C ASP A 164 -3.98 13.32 -6.04
N TRP A 165 -4.71 12.66 -6.94
CA TRP A 165 -4.18 12.07 -8.16
C TRP A 165 -3.65 13.09 -9.18
N ASN A 166 -3.95 14.38 -8.99
CA ASN A 166 -3.43 15.46 -9.83
C ASN A 166 -2.09 16.00 -9.34
N VAL A 167 -1.63 15.56 -8.17
CA VAL A 167 -0.39 16.01 -7.53
C VAL A 167 0.66 14.89 -7.60
N PRO A 168 1.90 15.18 -8.02
CA PRO A 168 2.95 14.17 -8.03
C PRO A 168 3.22 13.56 -6.65
N PHE A 169 3.49 12.25 -6.63
CA PHE A 169 3.89 11.56 -5.41
C PHE A 169 5.39 11.68 -5.15
N LYS A 170 5.77 11.51 -3.89
CA LYS A 170 7.15 11.34 -3.43
C LYS A 170 7.27 10.02 -2.69
N LEU A 171 8.03 9.08 -3.25
CA LEU A 171 8.28 7.78 -2.66
C LEU A 171 9.68 7.78 -2.01
N TYR A 172 9.72 7.78 -0.69
CA TYR A 172 10.95 7.58 0.07
C TYR A 172 11.16 6.09 0.28
N ILE A 173 12.35 5.59 -0.03
CA ILE A 173 12.72 4.19 0.15
C ILE A 173 14.01 4.07 0.96
N ASP A 174 14.11 3.03 1.78
CA ASP A 174 15.32 2.67 2.51
C ASP A 174 15.36 1.17 2.78
N ALA A 175 16.54 0.58 2.63
CA ALA A 175 16.77 -0.83 2.90
C ALA A 175 18.00 -1.07 3.76
N CYS A 176 17.86 -2.00 4.70
CA CYS A 176 18.99 -2.50 5.48
C CYS A 176 18.88 -4.01 5.72
N GLY A 177 19.87 -4.58 6.41
CA GLY A 177 19.87 -6.01 6.73
C GLY A 177 18.67 -6.46 7.56
N ASP A 178 18.03 -5.55 8.31
CA ASP A 178 16.84 -5.85 9.11
C ASP A 178 15.55 -5.89 8.26
N GLY A 179 15.44 -5.02 7.25
CA GLY A 179 14.19 -4.86 6.51
C GLY A 179 14.21 -3.80 5.42
N LEU A 180 13.05 -3.69 4.77
CA LEU A 180 12.69 -2.69 3.77
C LEU A 180 11.65 -1.74 4.38
N GLY A 181 11.75 -0.45 4.07
CA GLY A 181 10.81 0.55 4.55
C GLY A 181 10.56 1.66 3.54
N GLU A 182 9.31 2.06 3.40
CA GLU A 182 8.90 3.11 2.47
C GLU A 182 7.84 4.02 3.06
N ALA A 183 7.93 5.29 2.66
CA ALA A 183 6.93 6.30 2.94
C ALA A 183 6.52 6.98 1.63
N LEU A 184 5.26 6.85 1.25
CA LEU A 184 4.66 7.56 0.13
C LEU A 184 4.08 8.88 0.63
N HIS A 185 4.49 9.98 0.03
CA HIS A 185 4.15 11.34 0.43
C HIS A 185 3.56 12.13 -0.75
N GLN A 186 2.88 13.23 -0.44
CA GLN A 186 2.51 14.28 -1.40
C GLN A 186 2.74 15.67 -0.81
N VAL A 187 2.89 16.67 -1.67
CA VAL A 187 2.91 18.08 -1.28
C VAL A 187 1.57 18.70 -1.64
N GLN A 188 0.74 18.98 -0.66
CA GLN A 188 -0.61 19.54 -0.86
C GLN A 188 -0.73 20.93 -0.22
N ILE A 189 -1.66 21.75 -0.72
CA ILE A 189 -1.95 23.05 -0.11
C ILE A 189 -2.87 22.83 1.10
N ILE A 190 -2.35 23.10 2.29
CA ILE A 190 -3.08 23.01 3.55
C ILE A 190 -2.96 24.36 4.24
N ASN A 191 -4.09 25.01 4.53
CA ASN A 191 -4.15 26.37 5.08
C ASN A 191 -3.30 27.36 4.25
N ASP A 192 -3.49 27.35 2.92
CA ASP A 192 -2.79 28.19 1.94
C ASP A 192 -1.26 28.02 1.89
N LYS A 193 -0.73 26.92 2.46
CA LYS A 193 0.70 26.63 2.47
C LYS A 193 1.00 25.26 1.87
N PRO A 194 2.03 25.13 1.02
CA PRO A 194 2.49 23.84 0.56
C PRO A 194 3.05 23.04 1.74
N THR A 195 2.41 21.91 2.01
CA THR A 195 2.73 21.02 3.13
C THR A 195 3.00 19.64 2.57
N GLU A 196 4.22 19.14 2.77
CA GLU A 196 4.53 17.74 2.49
C GLU A 196 4.00 16.86 3.62
N GLY A 197 3.25 15.83 3.28
CA GLY A 197 2.71 14.90 4.25
C GLY A 197 2.61 13.47 3.71
N PRO A 198 2.54 12.51 4.62
CA PRO A 198 2.47 11.09 4.31
C PRO A 198 1.08 10.69 3.79
N VAL A 199 1.04 9.95 2.70
CA VAL A 199 -0.15 9.25 2.19
C VAL A 199 -0.18 7.83 2.75
N CYS A 200 0.96 7.12 2.74
CA CYS A 200 1.09 5.79 3.33
C CYS A 200 2.52 5.41 3.76
N TYR A 201 2.63 4.40 4.60
CA TYR A 201 3.84 3.72 5.06
C TYR A 201 3.71 2.22 4.86
N ILE A 202 4.72 1.60 4.27
CA ILE A 202 4.86 0.15 4.19
C ILE A 202 6.23 -0.26 4.70
N SER A 203 6.32 -1.44 5.31
CA SER A 203 7.61 -2.02 5.74
C SER A 203 7.49 -3.53 5.86
N ARG A 204 8.58 -4.24 5.61
CA ARG A 204 8.69 -5.68 5.88
C ARG A 204 10.12 -6.09 6.20
N GLN A 205 10.27 -7.11 7.02
CA GLN A 205 11.56 -7.75 7.25
C GLN A 205 12.09 -8.38 5.96
N MET A 206 13.42 -8.38 5.85
CA MET A 206 14.12 -9.09 4.78
C MET A 206 13.82 -10.59 4.85
N LYS A 207 13.65 -11.22 3.70
CA LYS A 207 13.70 -12.68 3.62
C LYS A 207 15.15 -13.16 3.84
N PRO A 208 15.36 -14.40 4.30
CA PRO A 208 16.71 -14.95 4.47
C PRO A 208 17.58 -14.93 3.20
N THR A 209 16.96 -14.99 2.02
CA THR A 209 17.63 -14.90 0.72
C THR A 209 17.99 -13.46 0.35
N GLU A 210 17.09 -12.51 0.63
CA GLU A 210 17.29 -11.07 0.39
C GLU A 210 18.34 -10.48 1.32
N ALA A 211 18.42 -10.97 2.56
CA ALA A 211 19.43 -10.55 3.53
C ALA A 211 20.89 -10.82 3.08
N ARG A 212 21.09 -11.64 2.04
CA ARG A 212 22.42 -11.94 1.46
C ARG A 212 22.81 -10.97 0.35
N TYR A 213 21.91 -10.08 -0.06
CA TYR A 213 22.20 -9.07 -1.08
C TYR A 213 23.17 -8.01 -0.57
N GLY A 214 23.98 -7.45 -1.47
CA GLY A 214 24.76 -6.26 -1.13
C GLY A 214 23.85 -5.04 -0.91
N ALA A 215 24.33 -4.02 -0.19
CA ALA A 215 23.55 -2.82 0.14
C ALA A 215 22.86 -2.20 -1.10
N SER A 216 23.59 -2.03 -2.21
CA SER A 216 23.02 -1.51 -3.46
C SER A 216 21.89 -2.37 -4.05
N GLN A 217 21.98 -3.69 -3.88
CA GLN A 217 20.94 -4.62 -4.35
C GLN A 217 19.72 -4.59 -3.43
N MET A 218 19.92 -4.43 -2.12
CA MET A 218 18.83 -4.26 -1.15
C MET A 218 18.01 -3.00 -1.46
N GLU A 219 18.68 -1.89 -1.76
CA GLU A 219 18.05 -0.63 -2.17
C GLU A 219 17.24 -0.77 -3.47
N CYS A 220 17.80 -1.47 -4.47
CA CYS A 220 17.09 -1.77 -5.71
C CYS A 220 15.87 -2.69 -5.48
N LEU A 221 16.01 -3.68 -4.61
CA LEU A 221 14.92 -4.56 -4.20
C LEU A 221 13.80 -3.76 -3.50
N CYS A 222 14.16 -2.81 -2.63
CA CYS A 222 13.24 -1.90 -1.96
C CYS A 222 12.37 -1.17 -2.98
N LEU A 223 12.99 -0.53 -3.97
CA LEU A 223 12.26 0.16 -5.03
C LEU A 223 11.27 -0.77 -5.75
N VAL A 224 11.74 -1.94 -6.21
CA VAL A 224 10.89 -2.86 -6.98
C VAL A 224 9.71 -3.36 -6.15
N TRP A 225 9.95 -3.70 -4.89
CA TRP A 225 8.91 -4.12 -3.97
C TRP A 225 7.91 -2.99 -3.68
N ALA A 226 8.39 -1.76 -3.49
CA ALA A 226 7.55 -0.58 -3.29
C ALA A 226 6.65 -0.31 -4.50
N LEU A 227 7.20 -0.39 -5.72
CA LEU A 227 6.43 -0.23 -6.97
C LEU A 227 5.35 -1.30 -7.10
N GLU A 228 5.63 -2.55 -6.74
CA GLU A 228 4.64 -3.63 -6.74
C GLU A 228 3.52 -3.37 -5.72
N LYS A 229 3.88 -3.04 -4.48
CA LYS A 229 2.90 -2.85 -3.39
C LYS A 229 2.09 -1.56 -3.50
N LEU A 230 2.67 -0.53 -4.09
CA LEU A 230 2.06 0.79 -4.26
C LEU A 230 1.61 1.05 -5.70
N HIS A 231 1.53 0.01 -6.54
CA HIS A 231 1.10 0.12 -7.94
C HIS A 231 -0.20 0.91 -8.07
N TYR A 232 -1.17 0.68 -7.18
CA TYR A 232 -2.43 1.45 -7.15
C TYR A 232 -2.24 2.97 -7.05
N TYR A 233 -1.22 3.43 -6.33
CA TYR A 233 -0.93 4.87 -6.20
C TYR A 233 -0.07 5.40 -7.35
N LEU A 234 0.82 4.57 -7.88
CA LEU A 234 1.90 5.00 -8.76
C LEU A 234 1.60 4.79 -10.24
N ASP A 235 0.72 3.85 -10.58
CA ASP A 235 0.32 3.62 -11.97
C ASP A 235 -0.35 4.87 -12.55
N GLY A 236 0.07 5.25 -13.77
CA GLY A 236 -0.35 6.47 -14.45
C GLY A 236 0.05 7.80 -13.78
N SER A 237 0.57 7.79 -12.55
CA SER A 237 0.93 9.00 -11.79
C SER A 237 2.37 9.39 -12.02
N VAL A 238 2.68 10.69 -11.93
CA VAL A 238 4.07 11.19 -11.88
C VAL A 238 4.59 11.12 -10.46
N PHE A 239 5.81 10.63 -10.27
CA PHE A 239 6.39 10.53 -8.94
C PHE A 239 7.92 10.59 -8.90
N GLU A 240 8.42 11.05 -7.76
CA GLU A 240 9.84 11.07 -7.44
C GLU A 240 10.18 9.93 -6.48
N VAL A 241 11.23 9.17 -6.79
CA VAL A 241 11.83 8.22 -5.84
C VAL A 241 13.00 8.89 -5.17
N ILE A 242 12.96 8.96 -3.84
CA ILE A 242 14.01 9.53 -3.00
C ILE A 242 14.72 8.38 -2.30
N THR A 243 16.04 8.28 -2.48
CA THR A 243 16.92 7.25 -1.87
C THR A 243 18.27 7.88 -1.53
N ASP A 244 19.04 7.31 -0.61
CA ASP A 244 20.44 7.68 -0.36
C ASP A 244 21.43 6.85 -1.19
N CYS A 245 20.93 5.98 -2.07
CA CYS A 245 21.72 5.04 -2.85
C CYS A 245 21.76 5.39 -4.35
N ASN A 246 22.92 5.87 -4.81
CA ASN A 246 23.16 6.17 -6.23
C ASN A 246 23.04 4.96 -7.17
N ALA A 247 23.12 3.73 -6.63
CA ALA A 247 22.97 2.52 -7.44
C ALA A 247 21.56 2.37 -8.01
N VAL A 248 20.54 2.84 -7.29
CA VAL A 248 19.13 2.82 -7.75
C VAL A 248 18.96 3.68 -9.00
N LYS A 249 19.62 4.85 -9.04
CA LYS A 249 19.65 5.71 -10.24
C LYS A 249 20.33 5.02 -11.43
N SER A 250 21.38 4.24 -11.16
CA SER A 250 22.12 3.51 -12.18
C SER A 250 21.39 2.28 -12.70
N LEU A 251 20.49 1.69 -11.89
CA LEU A 251 19.73 0.49 -12.25
C LEU A 251 18.99 0.65 -13.57
N LEU A 252 18.35 1.79 -13.81
CA LEU A 252 17.58 2.06 -15.03
C LEU A 252 18.41 2.08 -16.33
N ASN A 253 19.71 2.39 -16.21
CA ASN A 253 20.58 2.64 -17.36
C ASN A 253 21.71 1.61 -17.47
N MET A 254 21.68 0.56 -16.65
CA MET A 254 22.71 -0.48 -16.64
C MET A 254 22.62 -1.32 -17.92
N LYS A 255 23.71 -1.35 -18.70
CA LYS A 255 23.78 -2.05 -19.99
C LYS A 255 23.94 -3.57 -19.87
N SER A 256 24.57 -4.04 -18.79
CA SER A 256 24.85 -5.47 -18.57
C SER A 256 24.40 -5.90 -17.16
N PRO A 257 23.09 -5.91 -16.89
CA PRO A 257 22.55 -6.33 -15.60
C PRO A 257 22.73 -7.84 -15.40
N ASN A 258 22.94 -8.28 -14.17
CA ASN A 258 22.79 -9.70 -13.83
C ASN A 258 21.30 -10.11 -13.88
N ARG A 259 21.00 -11.41 -13.80
CA ARG A 259 19.62 -11.94 -13.95
C ARG A 259 18.59 -11.29 -13.03
N HIS A 260 18.95 -10.96 -11.78
CA HIS A 260 18.05 -10.29 -10.85
C HIS A 260 17.82 -8.83 -11.23
N MET A 261 18.88 -8.10 -11.56
CA MET A 261 18.80 -6.71 -11.96
C MET A 261 18.04 -6.54 -13.29
N LEU A 262 18.12 -7.52 -14.20
CA LEU A 262 17.33 -7.51 -15.44
C LEU A 262 15.83 -7.62 -15.14
N ARG A 263 15.42 -8.53 -14.24
CA ARG A 263 14.02 -8.65 -13.79
C ARG A 263 13.52 -7.34 -13.16
N TRP A 264 14.35 -6.72 -12.34
CA TRP A 264 14.04 -5.44 -11.70
C TRP A 264 13.92 -4.29 -12.71
N GLN A 265 14.83 -4.23 -13.69
CA GLN A 265 14.73 -3.25 -14.78
C GLN A 265 13.43 -3.38 -15.55
N ILE A 266 12.99 -4.61 -15.84
CA ILE A 266 11.73 -4.89 -16.54
C ILE A 266 10.55 -4.38 -15.70
N ALA A 267 10.52 -4.69 -14.39
CA ALA A 267 9.47 -4.23 -13.48
C ALA A 267 9.38 -2.69 -13.40
N ILE A 268 10.52 -1.99 -13.48
CA ILE A 268 10.54 -0.52 -13.43
C ILE A 268 10.18 0.10 -14.79
N GLN A 269 10.31 -0.62 -15.92
CA GLN A 269 10.05 -0.04 -17.25
C GLN A 269 8.65 0.56 -17.38
N GLU A 270 7.65 -0.05 -16.74
CA GLU A 270 6.26 0.43 -16.72
C GLU A 270 6.16 1.88 -16.25
N TYR A 271 7.02 2.29 -15.33
CA TYR A 271 7.01 3.63 -14.73
C TYR A 271 8.00 4.61 -15.36
N ARG A 272 8.81 4.18 -16.33
CA ARG A 272 9.99 4.93 -16.81
C ARG A 272 9.67 6.34 -17.32
N GLY A 273 8.47 6.54 -17.88
CA GLY A 273 8.02 7.86 -18.35
C GLY A 273 7.62 8.83 -17.23
N ASN A 274 7.29 8.30 -16.05
CA ASN A 274 6.66 9.05 -14.97
C ASN A 274 7.48 9.06 -13.67
N ILE A 275 8.57 8.28 -13.60
CA ILE A 275 9.46 8.14 -12.45
C ILE A 275 10.71 9.02 -12.57
N THR A 276 11.03 9.78 -11.52
CA THR A 276 12.31 10.49 -11.39
C THR A 276 13.06 10.03 -10.14
N ILE A 277 14.29 9.50 -10.28
CA ILE A 277 15.09 9.05 -9.13
C ILE A 277 16.03 10.16 -8.66
N VAL A 278 15.86 10.57 -7.41
CA VAL A 278 16.59 11.65 -6.74
C VAL A 278 17.39 11.10 -5.57
N HIS A 279 18.70 11.30 -5.59
CA HIS A 279 19.57 10.97 -4.45
C HIS A 279 19.53 12.10 -3.40
N LYS A 280 19.22 11.77 -2.14
CA LYS A 280 19.30 12.69 -0.99
C LYS A 280 20.09 12.07 0.15
N ALA A 281 20.95 12.87 0.79
CA ALA A 281 21.75 12.43 1.93
C ALA A 281 20.87 11.96 3.10
N GLY A 282 21.33 10.92 3.82
CA GLY A 282 20.57 10.17 4.83
C GLY A 282 19.94 10.98 5.98
N ASN A 283 20.47 12.17 6.30
CA ASN A 283 19.91 13.02 7.36
C ASN A 283 18.45 13.47 7.11
N ILE A 284 18.00 13.48 5.85
CA ILE A 284 16.64 13.85 5.43
C ILE A 284 15.74 12.59 5.30
N HIS A 285 16.29 11.39 5.45
CA HIS A 285 15.64 10.09 5.15
C HIS A 285 14.99 9.37 6.34
N LYS A 286 14.84 10.05 7.48
CA LYS A 286 14.40 9.42 8.74
C LYS A 286 13.01 8.78 8.69
N ASN A 287 12.18 9.15 7.72
CA ASN A 287 10.88 8.54 7.48
C ASN A 287 10.99 7.10 6.97
N ALA A 288 11.85 6.80 5.98
CA ALA A 288 12.03 5.44 5.48
C ALA A 288 13.04 4.64 6.32
N ASP A 289 14.13 5.28 6.80
CA ASP A 289 15.18 4.65 7.62
C ASP A 289 14.64 4.05 8.93
N GLY A 290 13.72 4.76 9.59
CA GLY A 290 13.07 4.23 10.79
C GLY A 290 12.13 3.05 10.49
N LEU A 291 11.58 2.96 9.28
CA LEU A 291 10.73 1.84 8.88
C LEU A 291 11.54 0.60 8.52
N SER A 292 12.70 0.75 7.88
CA SER A 292 13.57 -0.36 7.47
C SER A 292 14.31 -1.01 8.65
N ARG A 293 14.87 -0.19 9.56
CA ARG A 293 15.67 -0.65 10.72
C ARG A 293 14.86 -1.32 11.83
N TRP A 294 13.54 -1.12 11.81
CA TRP A 294 12.60 -1.79 12.70
C TRP A 294 11.37 -2.26 11.93
N ALA A 295 11.60 -2.93 10.79
CA ALA A 295 10.54 -3.37 9.89
C ALA A 295 9.60 -4.40 10.51
N LEU A 296 8.34 -4.41 10.05
CA LEU A 296 7.35 -5.40 10.46
C LEU A 296 7.71 -6.81 9.99
N ALA A 297 7.33 -7.82 10.76
CA ALA A 297 7.53 -9.21 10.38
C ALA A 297 6.92 -9.51 8.98
N ASN A 298 7.64 -10.28 8.17
CA ASN A 298 7.16 -10.73 6.87
C ASN A 298 6.23 -11.95 7.04
N THR A 299 5.04 -11.71 7.60
CA THR A 299 3.99 -12.70 7.89
C THR A 299 2.67 -12.28 7.26
N THR A 300 1.70 -13.19 7.12
CA THR A 300 0.39 -12.90 6.48
C THR A 300 -0.41 -11.78 7.16
N ASP A 301 -0.12 -11.47 8.42
CA ASP A 301 -0.76 -10.37 9.15
C ASP A 301 -0.23 -9.00 8.72
N ASN A 302 0.95 -8.96 8.10
CA ASN A 302 1.49 -7.76 7.47
C ASN A 302 0.92 -7.65 6.04
N PRO A 303 0.14 -6.60 5.71
CA PRO A 303 -0.41 -6.47 4.36
C PRO A 303 0.66 -6.32 3.26
N ALA A 304 1.87 -5.90 3.65
CA ALA A 304 3.01 -5.77 2.76
C ALA A 304 3.82 -7.08 2.60
N TYR A 305 3.31 -8.19 3.14
CA TYR A 305 3.90 -9.53 3.08
C TYR A 305 4.27 -9.98 1.66
N VAL A 306 5.37 -10.72 1.58
CA VAL A 306 5.78 -11.45 0.38
C VAL A 306 6.12 -12.90 0.77
N PRO A 307 5.51 -13.92 0.13
CA PRO A 307 5.79 -15.32 0.44
C PRO A 307 7.27 -15.70 0.26
N LEU A 308 7.74 -16.66 1.08
CA LEU A 308 9.13 -17.16 1.01
C LEU A 308 9.43 -17.87 -0.31
N GLU A 309 8.45 -18.57 -0.87
CA GLU A 309 8.57 -19.36 -2.11
C GLU A 309 8.10 -18.60 -3.36
N ALA A 310 7.67 -17.34 -3.22
CA ALA A 310 7.32 -16.53 -4.37
C ALA A 310 8.61 -16.12 -5.11
N GLU A 311 8.96 -16.85 -6.17
CA GLU A 311 9.63 -16.21 -7.29
C GLU A 311 8.72 -15.07 -7.78
N PRO A 312 9.24 -13.86 -8.05
CA PRO A 312 8.44 -12.81 -8.66
C PRO A 312 7.96 -13.32 -10.03
N GLN A 313 6.73 -13.81 -10.11
CA GLN A 313 6.10 -14.14 -11.38
C GLN A 313 5.87 -12.82 -12.09
N ILE A 314 6.87 -12.39 -12.86
CA ILE A 314 6.61 -11.47 -13.96
C ILE A 314 5.81 -12.31 -14.96
N LEU A 315 4.50 -12.13 -14.95
CA LEU A 315 3.63 -12.68 -15.96
C LEU A 315 4.00 -11.98 -17.28
N ILE A 316 4.85 -12.63 -18.09
CA ILE A 316 5.02 -12.22 -19.49
C ILE A 316 3.71 -12.65 -20.17
N GLU A 317 2.69 -11.79 -20.19
CA GLU A 317 1.48 -12.00 -20.99
C GLU A 317 1.82 -11.83 -22.48
N GLY A 318 2.58 -12.78 -23.03
CA GLY A 318 2.61 -13.04 -24.46
C GLY A 318 1.41 -13.90 -24.81
N MET A 319 0.34 -13.29 -25.32
CA MET A 319 -0.79 -14.06 -25.87
C MET A 319 -0.35 -14.78 -27.13
N ASN A 320 -0.43 -16.11 -27.11
CA ASN A 320 -0.61 -16.92 -28.31
C ASN A 320 -2.01 -17.53 -28.18
N ILE A 321 -2.99 -16.92 -28.85
CA ILE A 321 -4.32 -17.53 -29.00
C ILE A 321 -4.24 -18.43 -30.21
N THR A 322 -4.18 -19.73 -29.99
CA THR A 322 -4.56 -20.74 -30.99
C THR A 322 -5.42 -21.80 -30.31
N ASP A 323 -6.65 -21.88 -30.81
CA ASP A 323 -7.57 -23.03 -30.83
C ASP A 323 -8.29 -23.43 -29.53
N ILE A 324 -9.42 -22.78 -29.27
CA ILE A 324 -10.52 -23.39 -28.51
C ILE A 324 -11.26 -24.32 -29.48
N GLY A 325 -10.97 -25.63 -29.38
CA GLY A 325 -11.58 -26.66 -30.19
C GLY A 325 -13.03 -26.98 -29.82
N THR A 326 -13.65 -27.78 -30.68
CA THR A 326 -15.07 -28.21 -30.67
C THR A 326 -15.50 -28.90 -29.37
N GLU A 327 -14.55 -29.50 -28.62
CA GLU A 327 -14.79 -30.17 -27.33
C GLU A 327 -15.50 -29.27 -26.31
N PHE A 328 -15.16 -27.97 -26.26
CA PHE A 328 -15.78 -27.02 -25.33
C PHE A 328 -17.30 -26.88 -25.56
N PHE A 329 -17.75 -26.96 -26.82
CA PHE A 329 -19.17 -26.83 -27.16
C PHE A 329 -19.93 -28.14 -26.99
N GLU A 330 -19.26 -29.29 -27.02
CA GLU A 330 -19.90 -30.57 -26.73
C GLU A 330 -20.16 -30.74 -25.23
N GLU A 331 -19.20 -30.38 -24.36
CA GLU A 331 -19.38 -30.40 -22.91
C GLU A 331 -20.53 -29.47 -22.47
N LEU A 332 -20.66 -28.30 -23.10
CA LEU A 332 -21.72 -27.35 -22.81
C LEU A 332 -23.12 -27.90 -23.17
N ARG A 333 -23.23 -28.70 -24.24
CA ARG A 333 -24.50 -29.30 -24.66
C ARG A 333 -24.91 -30.47 -23.77
N GLU A 334 -23.97 -31.27 -23.30
CA GLU A 334 -24.23 -32.34 -22.32
C GLU A 334 -24.73 -31.77 -20.97
N LEU A 335 -24.19 -30.64 -20.53
CA LEU A 335 -24.60 -30.01 -19.29
C LEU A 335 -26.05 -29.50 -19.35
N ILE A 336 -26.47 -28.97 -20.51
CA ILE A 336 -27.83 -28.46 -20.74
C ILE A 336 -28.85 -29.60 -20.83
N SER A 337 -28.49 -30.76 -21.40
CA SER A 337 -29.40 -31.90 -21.51
C SER A 337 -29.69 -32.56 -20.15
N ARG A 338 -28.69 -32.64 -19.26
CA ARG A 338 -28.85 -33.19 -17.89
C ARG A 338 -29.76 -32.32 -17.01
N THR A 339 -29.79 -31.01 -17.26
CA THR A 339 -30.57 -30.06 -16.44
C THR A 339 -32.06 -30.03 -16.81
N ARG A 340 -32.46 -30.53 -18.00
CA ARG A 340 -33.87 -30.59 -18.42
C ARG A 340 -34.66 -31.81 -17.93
N ILE A 341 -33.99 -32.87 -17.45
CA ILE A 341 -34.67 -34.08 -16.93
C ILE A 341 -34.96 -33.95 -15.42
N ALA A 342 -34.30 -33.02 -14.71
CA ALA A 342 -34.47 -32.83 -13.27
C ALA A 342 -35.55 -31.80 -12.87
N ILE A 343 -36.33 -31.29 -13.83
CA ILE A 343 -37.46 -30.37 -13.62
C ILE A 343 -38.72 -30.91 -14.32
N SER A 344 -39.05 -32.19 -14.08
CA SER A 344 -40.37 -32.75 -14.34
C SER A 344 -41.06 -33.11 -13.03
#